data_AF-A0A432HDS1-F1
#
_entry.id   AF-A0A432HDS1-F1
#
_cell.length_a   1.000
_cell.length_b   1.000
_cell.length_c   1.000
_cell.angle_alpha   90.00
_cell.angle_beta   90.00
_cell.angle_gamma   90.00
#
_symmetry.space_group_name_H-M   'P 1'
#
loop_
_entity.id
_entity.type
_entity.pdbx_description
1 polymer ?
#
loop_
_entity_poly.entity_id
_entity_poly.type
_entity_poly.pdbx_seq_one_letter_code
_entity_poly.pdbx_strand_id
1 'polypeptide(L)'
;MDDAAYMEMALRMARKALRFGEVPVGAVIVRDETVIAQAHNLTRTDRDPPAHAETVAIRRAAAHLEDWRLSGCTLYCTVEPCILCAGAILLARIDRLVYGCPDPKMGA
;
A
#
# COMPACT_ATOMS: atom_id res chain seq x y z
N MET A 1 -13.38 -12.07 -3.44
CA MET A 1 -12.57 -11.66 -4.62
C MET A 1 -11.19 -12.30 -4.49
N ASP A 2 -10.45 -12.52 -5.58
CA ASP A 2 -9.11 -13.14 -5.52
C ASP A 2 -7.98 -12.08 -5.47
N ASP A 3 -6.76 -12.55 -5.24
CA ASP A 3 -5.57 -11.68 -5.16
C ASP A 3 -5.35 -10.88 -6.44
N ALA A 4 -5.65 -11.47 -7.60
CA ALA A 4 -5.48 -10.83 -8.91
C ALA A 4 -6.43 -9.62 -9.06
N ALA A 5 -7.69 -9.75 -8.63
CA ALA A 5 -8.65 -8.67 -8.64
C ALA A 5 -8.19 -7.48 -7.78
N TYR A 6 -7.73 -7.74 -6.56
CA TYR A 6 -7.21 -6.69 -5.67
C TYR A 6 -5.90 -6.06 -6.18
N MET A 7 -5.02 -6.86 -6.81
CA MET A 7 -3.82 -6.35 -7.45
C MET A 7 -4.15 -5.42 -8.64
N GLU A 8 -5.18 -5.72 -9.43
CA GLU A 8 -5.63 -4.81 -10.49
C GLU A 8 -6.15 -3.48 -9.91
N MET A 9 -6.75 -3.49 -8.71
CA MET A 9 -7.08 -2.25 -8.00
C MET A 9 -5.83 -1.46 -7.61
N ALA A 10 -4.78 -2.12 -7.10
CA ALA A 10 -3.50 -1.50 -6.80
C ALA A 10 -2.83 -0.92 -8.08
N LEU A 11 -2.89 -1.63 -9.20
CA LEU A 11 -2.40 -1.14 -10.50
C LEU A 11 -3.16 0.09 -10.99
N ARG A 12 -4.48 0.19 -10.77
CA ARG A 12 -5.24 1.42 -11.05
C ARG A 12 -4.73 2.61 -10.22
N MET A 13 -4.33 2.37 -8.97
CA MET A 13 -3.70 3.40 -8.13
C MET A 13 -2.29 3.77 -8.60
N ALA A 14 -1.47 2.81 -9.02
CA ALA A 14 -0.16 3.09 -9.64
C ALA A 14 -0.30 3.95 -10.91
N ARG A 15 -1.28 3.65 -11.77
CA ARG A 15 -1.62 4.48 -12.95
C ARG A 15 -2.06 5.88 -12.54
N LYS A 16 -2.73 6.04 -11.38
CA LYS A 16 -3.08 7.35 -10.83
C LYS A 16 -1.84 8.13 -10.41
N ALA A 17 -0.91 7.50 -9.68
CA ALA A 17 0.38 8.09 -9.32
C ALA A 17 1.12 8.62 -10.56
N LEU A 18 1.22 7.80 -11.62
CA LEU A 18 1.87 8.21 -12.86
C LEU A 18 1.26 9.48 -13.45
N ARG A 19 -0.08 9.61 -13.45
CA ARG A 19 -0.76 10.82 -13.95
C ARG A 19 -0.47 12.07 -13.12
N PHE A 20 -0.13 11.92 -11.85
CA PHE A 20 0.29 13.01 -10.97
C PHE A 20 1.80 13.26 -10.99
N GLY A 21 2.57 12.56 -11.83
CA GLY A 21 4.02 12.69 -11.90
C GLY A 21 4.75 12.05 -10.72
N GLU A 22 4.11 11.12 -10.02
CA GLU A 22 4.70 10.35 -8.91
C GLU A 22 5.41 9.09 -9.40
N VAL A 23 6.15 8.42 -8.51
CA VAL A 23 6.61 7.05 -8.75
C VAL A 23 5.36 6.14 -8.88
N PRO A 24 5.23 5.32 -9.94
CA PRO A 24 4.00 4.57 -10.25
C PRO A 24 3.83 3.34 -9.34
N VAL A 25 3.60 3.59 -8.05
CA VAL A 25 3.31 2.54 -7.04
C VAL A 25 1.92 2.77 -6.47
N GLY A 26 1.16 1.69 -6.35
CA GLY A 26 -0.17 1.69 -5.78
C GLY A 26 -0.32 0.60 -4.73
N ALA A 27 -1.19 0.85 -3.75
CA ALA A 27 -1.45 -0.10 -2.68
C ALA A 27 -2.92 -0.12 -2.25
N VAL A 28 -3.40 -1.29 -1.82
CA VAL A 28 -4.78 -1.54 -1.38
C VAL A 28 -4.77 -2.38 -0.12
N ILE A 29 -5.55 -1.99 0.89
CA ILE A 29 -5.76 -2.76 2.11
C ILE A 29 -7.17 -3.34 2.11
N VAL A 30 -7.28 -4.63 2.38
CA VAL A 30 -8.52 -5.40 2.41
C VAL A 30 -8.67 -6.09 3.76
N ARG A 31 -9.88 -6.12 4.31
CA ARG A 31 -10.26 -6.90 5.50
C ARG A 31 -11.63 -7.51 5.24
N ASP A 32 -11.80 -8.82 5.48
CA ASP A 32 -13.07 -9.53 5.26
C ASP A 32 -13.69 -9.25 3.88
N GLU A 33 -12.88 -9.42 2.82
CA GLU A 33 -13.20 -9.11 1.41
C GLU A 33 -13.55 -7.65 1.09
N THR A 34 -13.55 -6.77 2.10
CA THR A 34 -13.90 -5.36 1.98
C THR A 34 -12.64 -4.51 1.82
N VAL A 35 -12.62 -3.66 0.80
CA VAL A 35 -11.53 -2.70 0.60
C VAL A 35 -11.63 -1.58 1.63
N ILE A 36 -10.66 -1.55 2.55
CA ILE A 36 -10.58 -0.57 3.64
C ILE A 36 -9.90 0.72 3.18
N ALA A 37 -8.82 0.59 2.41
CA ALA A 37 -8.07 1.75 1.91
C ALA A 37 -7.44 1.48 0.54
N GLN A 38 -7.31 2.56 -0.24
CA GLN A 38 -6.59 2.57 -1.51
C GLN A 38 -5.68 3.81 -1.54
N ALA A 39 -4.44 3.65 -1.98
CA ALA A 39 -3.46 4.71 -2.04
C ALA A 39 -2.47 4.53 -3.19
N HIS A 40 -1.78 5.61 -3.53
CA HIS A 40 -0.64 5.62 -4.43
C HIS A 40 0.46 6.48 -3.81
N ASN A 41 1.66 6.43 -4.38
CA ASN A 41 2.78 7.27 -3.94
C ASN A 41 2.40 8.76 -3.99
N LEU A 42 2.68 9.50 -2.92
CA LEU A 42 2.41 10.93 -2.78
C LEU A 42 3.65 11.75 -2.37
N THR A 43 4.84 11.14 -2.43
CA THR A 43 6.10 11.75 -1.99
C THR A 43 6.32 13.15 -2.55
N ARG A 44 6.08 13.36 -3.86
CA ARG A 44 6.33 14.66 -4.50
C ARG A 44 5.20 15.64 -4.23
N THR A 45 3.96 15.16 -4.26
CA THR A 45 2.72 15.91 -4.07
C THR A 45 2.68 16.51 -2.66
N ASP A 46 2.93 15.68 -1.66
CA ASP A 46 2.85 16.08 -0.25
C ASP A 46 4.19 16.62 0.27
N ARG A 47 5.26 16.54 -0.53
CA ARG A 47 6.65 16.84 -0.13
C ARG A 47 7.05 16.07 1.12
N ASP A 48 6.58 14.83 1.21
CA ASP A 48 6.71 13.96 2.38
C ASP A 48 7.49 12.70 1.98
N PRO A 49 8.80 12.60 2.29
CA PRO A 49 9.63 11.46 1.94
C PRO A 49 9.00 10.08 2.23
N PRO A 50 8.41 9.82 3.42
CA PRO A 50 7.76 8.55 3.72
C PRO A 50 6.39 8.33 3.08
N ALA A 51 5.83 9.24 2.27
CA ALA A 51 4.49 9.10 1.67
C ALA A 51 4.45 8.13 0.48
N HIS A 52 4.96 6.92 0.68
CA HIS A 52 4.83 5.79 -0.22
C HIS A 52 3.39 5.24 -0.23
N ALA A 53 3.04 4.44 -1.23
CA ALA A 53 1.68 3.93 -1.36
C ALA A 53 1.25 3.12 -0.13
N GLU A 54 2.13 2.29 0.41
CA GLU A 54 1.90 1.41 1.56
C GLU A 54 1.67 2.22 2.83
N THR A 55 2.52 3.20 3.12
CA THR A 55 2.39 4.03 4.32
C THR A 55 1.13 4.89 4.28
N VAL A 56 0.79 5.45 3.11
CA VAL A 56 -0.44 6.20 2.90
C VAL A 56 -1.66 5.29 3.04
N ALA A 57 -1.61 4.06 2.51
CA ALA A 57 -2.68 3.08 2.68
C ALA A 57 -2.88 2.71 4.15
N ILE A 58 -1.79 2.42 4.88
CA ILE A 58 -1.81 2.10 6.32
C ILE A 58 -2.45 3.24 7.12
N ARG A 59 -2.00 4.49 6.89
CA ARG A 59 -2.55 5.68 7.58
C ARG A 59 -4.05 5.85 7.31
N ARG A 60 -4.49 5.64 6.06
CA ARG A 60 -5.91 5.71 5.69
C ARG A 60 -6.74 4.59 6.30
N ALA A 61 -6.20 3.36 6.32
CA ALA A 61 -6.88 2.21 6.91
C ALA A 61 -7.03 2.38 8.42
N ALA A 62 -5.97 2.83 9.10
CA ALA A 62 -6.02 3.12 10.54
C ALA A 62 -7.05 4.20 10.87
N ALA A 63 -7.10 5.27 10.08
CA ALA A 63 -8.12 6.31 10.24
C ALA A 63 -9.55 5.78 9.97
N HIS A 64 -9.74 4.94 8.94
CA HIS A 64 -11.05 4.36 8.62
C HIS A 64 -11.55 3.39 9.70
N LEU A 65 -10.64 2.63 10.32
CA LEU A 65 -10.96 1.65 11.34
C LEU A 65 -10.94 2.23 12.76
N GLU A 66 -10.53 3.49 12.91
CA GLU A 66 -10.32 4.16 14.20
C GLU A 66 -9.39 3.38 15.14
N ASP A 67 -8.42 2.64 14.57
CA ASP A 67 -7.43 1.84 15.30
C ASP A 67 -6.08 1.87 14.58
N TRP A 68 -5.00 1.88 15.35
CA TRP A 68 -3.64 1.77 14.82
C TRP A 68 -3.30 0.33 14.41
N ARG A 69 -3.98 -0.67 14.98
CA ARG A 69 -3.77 -2.09 14.70
C ARG A 69 -4.63 -2.55 13.52
N LEU A 70 -3.98 -3.08 12.50
CA LEU A 70 -4.60 -3.54 11.25
C LEU A 70 -4.58 -5.07 11.11
N SER A 71 -4.68 -5.80 12.22
CA SER A 71 -4.80 -7.26 12.20
C SER A 71 -6.05 -7.72 11.44
N GLY A 72 -5.97 -8.87 10.79
CA GLY A 72 -6.97 -9.36 9.83
C GLY A 72 -6.89 -8.71 8.45
N CYS A 73 -6.03 -7.70 8.25
CA CYS A 73 -5.88 -7.06 6.95
C CYS A 73 -4.86 -7.76 6.05
N THR A 74 -5.12 -7.74 4.74
CA THR A 74 -4.15 -8.01 3.69
C THR A 74 -3.81 -6.71 2.96
N LEU A 75 -2.52 -6.44 2.76
CA LEU A 75 -2.02 -5.35 1.93
C LEU A 75 -1.58 -5.90 0.57
N TYR A 76 -2.07 -5.29 -0.50
CA TYR A 76 -1.64 -5.52 -1.87
C TYR A 76 -0.81 -4.34 -2.33
N CYS A 77 0.42 -4.56 -2.80
CA CYS A 77 1.29 -3.51 -3.35
C CYS A 77 1.78 -3.88 -4.75
N THR A 78 1.87 -2.91 -5.67
CA THR A 78 2.31 -3.21 -7.04
C THR A 78 3.78 -3.62 -7.14
N VAL A 79 4.60 -3.26 -6.15
CA VAL A 79 6.03 -3.57 -6.06
C VAL A 79 6.36 -4.08 -4.66
N GLU A 80 7.43 -4.86 -4.54
CA GLU A 80 7.99 -5.24 -3.25
C GLU A 80 8.30 -4.00 -2.39
N PRO A 81 7.82 -3.95 -1.14
CA PRO A 81 7.98 -2.79 -0.29
C PRO A 81 9.43 -2.56 0.09
N CYS A 82 9.82 -1.29 0.22
CA CYS A 82 11.14 -0.95 0.74
C CYS A 82 11.21 -1.14 2.27
N ILE A 83 12.42 -1.06 2.84
CA ILE A 83 12.65 -1.24 4.29
C ILE A 83 11.74 -0.38 5.20
N LEU A 84 11.43 0.86 4.80
CA LEU A 84 10.49 1.72 5.51
C LEU A 84 9.07 1.11 5.54
N CYS A 85 8.61 0.66 4.37
CA CYS A 85 7.25 0.13 4.20
C CYS A 85 7.12 -1.24 4.85
N ALA A 86 8.12 -2.12 4.72
CA ALA A 86 8.20 -3.39 5.43
C ALA A 86 8.10 -3.19 6.96
N GLY A 87 8.86 -2.23 7.51
CA GLY A 87 8.76 -1.85 8.91
C GLY A 87 7.37 -1.34 9.29
N ALA A 88 6.76 -0.49 8.47
CA ALA A 88 5.41 0.02 8.71
C ALA A 88 4.35 -1.08 8.71
N ILE A 89 4.43 -2.04 7.79
CA ILE A 89 3.53 -3.20 7.70
C ILE A 89 3.62 -4.03 9.00
N LEU A 90 4.84 -4.32 9.45
CA LEU A 90 5.09 -5.07 10.68
C LEU A 90 4.55 -4.35 11.92
N LEU A 91 4.79 -3.04 12.03
CA LEU A 91 4.33 -2.22 13.15
C LEU A 91 2.80 -2.08 13.18
N ALA A 92 2.16 -2.01 12.00
CA ALA A 92 0.71 -1.96 11.85
C ALA A 92 0.01 -3.31 12.11
N ARG A 93 0.76 -4.41 12.26
CA ARG A 93 0.22 -5.77 12.48
C ARG A 93 -0.67 -6.25 11.33
N ILE A 94 -0.31 -5.91 10.09
CA ILE A 94 -0.95 -6.47 8.90
C ILE A 94 -0.52 -7.94 8.76
N ASP A 95 -1.46 -8.84 8.56
CA ASP A 95 -1.22 -10.28 8.62
C ASP A 95 -0.62 -10.84 7.33
N ARG A 96 -0.92 -10.20 6.19
CA ARG A 96 -0.51 -10.68 4.87
C ARG A 96 -0.15 -9.52 3.94
N LEU A 97 0.98 -9.68 3.27
CA LEU A 97 1.40 -8.83 2.15
C LEU A 97 1.35 -9.65 0.86
N VAL A 98 0.83 -9.07 -0.20
CA VAL A 98 0.90 -9.57 -1.57
C VAL A 98 1.52 -8.48 -2.43
N TYR A 99 2.59 -8.77 -3.14
CA TYR A 99 3.22 -7.80 -4.04
C TYR A 99 3.34 -8.30 -5.48
N GLY A 100 3.38 -7.37 -6.43
CA GLY A 100 3.39 -7.66 -7.86
C GLY A 100 4.75 -8.10 -8.41
N CYS A 101 5.77 -7.23 -8.31
CA CYS A 101 7.12 -7.53 -8.78
C CYS A 101 8.17 -7.24 -7.69
N PRO A 102 9.30 -7.97 -7.69
CA PRO A 102 10.41 -7.71 -6.78
C PRO A 102 11.11 -6.37 -7.09
N ASP A 103 11.66 -5.71 -6.08
CA ASP A 103 12.51 -4.51 -6.20
C ASP A 103 13.97 -4.87 -5.87
N PRO A 104 14.82 -5.08 -6.89
CA PRO A 104 16.20 -5.51 -6.67
C PRO A 104 17.10 -4.45 -6.02
N LYS A 105 16.63 -3.20 -5.86
CA LYS A 105 17.42 -2.10 -5.30
C LYS A 105 17.04 -1.80 -3.86
N MET A 106 15.74 -1.82 -3.56
CA MET A 106 15.21 -1.31 -2.30
C MET A 106 14.33 -2.30 -1.55
N GLY A 107 13.96 -3.44 -2.15
CA GLY A 107 13.11 -4.47 -1.56
C GLY A 107 13.69 -5.05 -0.27
N ALA A 108 12.82 -5.43 0.67
CA ALA A 108 13.18 -5.90 2.01
C ALA A 108 12.29 -7.05 2.50
#